data_AF-A0A660S825-F1
#
_entry.id   AF-A0A660S825-F1
#
_cell.length_a   1.000
_cell.length_b   1.000
_cell.length_c   1.000
_cell.angle_alpha   90.00
_cell.angle_beta   90.00
_cell.angle_gamma   90.00
#
_symmetry.space_group_name_H-M   'P 1'
#
loop_
_entity.id
_entity.type
_entity.pdbx_description
1 polymer ?
#
loop_
_entity_poly.entity_id
_entity_poly.type
_entity_poly.pdbx_seq_one_letter_code
_entity_poly.pdbx_strand_id
1 'polypeptide(L)'
;STVWHSTNLGMRIQVLFSIIFFIFASHIIRLFNSDPGVVRTGTSYLRFISPIILMVAANMMIRSAFQGSGDTKPPMISSLIANWGIKLGLAWLFSIIFKNNIVFIWIAIDLSVISEFIILFLYYRKKYWLTKKI
;
A
#
# COMPACT_ATOMS: atom_id res chain seq x y z
N SER A 1 5.35 18.81 18.84
CA SER A 1 5.26 17.48 19.48
C SER A 1 4.05 16.67 19.00
N THR A 2 2.90 17.30 18.66
CA THR A 2 1.65 16.63 18.27
C THR A 2 1.75 15.69 17.06
N VAL A 3 2.50 16.06 16.02
CA VAL A 3 2.62 15.27 14.77
C VAL A 3 3.20 13.87 15.02
N TRP A 4 4.26 13.76 15.82
CA TRP A 4 4.89 12.48 16.14
C TRP A 4 3.98 11.55 16.94
N HIS A 5 3.12 12.10 17.81
CA HIS A 5 2.16 11.31 18.59
C HIS A 5 1.05 10.77 17.68
N SER A 6 0.55 11.59 16.74
CA SER A 6 -0.45 11.16 15.75
C SER A 6 0.08 10.06 14.84
N THR A 7 1.32 10.17 14.36
CA THR A 7 1.95 9.13 13.53
C THR A 7 2.14 7.83 14.30
N ASN A 8 2.62 7.89 15.55
CA ASN A 8 2.84 6.69 16.38
C ASN A 8 1.52 5.98 16.73
N LEU A 9 0.47 6.74 17.08
CA LEU A 9 -0.87 6.19 17.31
C LEU A 9 -1.43 5.53 16.04
N GLY A 10 -1.33 6.20 14.89
CA GLY A 10 -1.76 5.66 13.61
C GLY A 10 -1.05 4.34 13.27
N MET A 11 0.27 4.28 13.46
CA MET A 11 1.04 3.05 13.25
C MET A 11 0.59 1.91 14.17
N ARG A 12 0.38 2.17 15.46
CA ARG A 12 -0.09 1.15 16.42
C ARG A 12 -1.46 0.60 16.05
N ILE A 13 -2.39 1.48 15.67
CA ILE A 13 -3.72 1.07 15.22
C ILE A 13 -3.60 0.19 13.96
N GLN A 14 -2.77 0.58 13.00
CA GLN A 14 -2.56 -0.18 11.77
C GLN A 14 -1.99 -1.58 12.04
N VAL A 15 -1.05 -1.71 12.98
CA VAL A 15 -0.49 -2.99 13.42
C VAL A 15 -1.56 -3.89 14.04
N LEU A 16 -2.41 -3.33 14.90
CA LEU A 16 -3.54 -4.08 15.45
C LEU A 16 -4.48 -4.58 14.34
N PHE A 17 -4.85 -3.71 13.39
CA PHE A 17 -5.68 -4.10 12.25
C PHE A 17 -5.02 -5.18 11.39
N SER A 18 -3.73 -5.06 11.08
CA SER A 18 -2.98 -6.06 10.31
C SER A 18 -3.03 -7.44 10.98
N ILE A 19 -2.83 -7.50 12.30
CA ILE A 19 -2.90 -8.75 13.08
C ILE A 19 -4.31 -9.33 13.07
N ILE A 20 -5.33 -8.48 13.29
CA ILE A 20 -6.74 -8.89 13.27
C ILE A 20 -7.11 -9.46 11.90
N PHE A 21 -6.77 -8.76 10.81
CA PHE A 21 -7.04 -9.23 9.45
C PHE A 21 -6.32 -10.55 9.14
N PHE A 22 -5.08 -10.72 9.61
CA PHE A 22 -4.32 -11.95 9.38
C PHE A 22 -4.92 -13.17 10.10
N ILE A 23 -5.28 -13.01 11.37
CA ILE A 23 -5.84 -14.07 12.22
C ILE A 23 -7.28 -14.41 11.78
N PHE A 24 -8.12 -13.38 11.62
CA PHE A 24 -9.53 -13.55 11.30
C PHE A 24 -9.82 -13.60 9.80
N ALA A 25 -8.80 -13.68 8.94
CA ALA A 25 -8.94 -13.68 7.48
C ALA A 25 -10.05 -14.62 6.98
N SER A 26 -10.06 -15.86 7.47
CA SER A 26 -11.04 -16.86 7.03
C SER A 26 -12.46 -16.53 7.47
N HIS A 27 -12.64 -16.01 8.69
CA HIS A 27 -13.95 -15.60 9.21
C HIS A 27 -14.48 -14.40 8.43
N ILE A 28 -13.62 -13.42 8.17
CA ILE A 28 -13.98 -12.20 7.42
C ILE A 28 -14.43 -12.58 6.01
N ILE A 29 -13.68 -13.42 5.29
CA ILE A 29 -14.05 -13.81 3.92
C ILE A 29 -15.34 -14.66 3.90
N ARG A 30 -15.55 -15.52 4.91
CA ARG A 30 -16.79 -16.31 5.04
C ARG A 30 -18.05 -15.46 5.24
N LEU A 31 -17.93 -14.24 5.78
CA LEU A 31 -19.06 -13.31 5.88
C LEU A 31 -19.51 -12.79 4.51
N PHE A 32 -18.62 -12.73 3.52
CA PHE A 32 -18.93 -12.25 2.17
C PHE A 32 -19.33 -13.37 1.21
N ASN A 33 -18.74 -14.56 1.36
CA ASN A 33 -19.02 -15.68 0.48
C ASN A 33 -18.87 -17.01 1.23
N SER A 34 -19.78 -17.94 0.98
CA SER A 34 -19.77 -19.29 1.57
C SER A 34 -19.13 -20.34 0.66
N ASP A 35 -18.82 -20.02 -0.60
CA ASP A 35 -18.16 -20.96 -1.52
C ASP A 35 -16.74 -21.33 -1.03
N PRO A 36 -16.43 -22.62 -0.85
CA PRO A 36 -15.13 -23.05 -0.32
C PRO A 36 -13.93 -22.62 -1.17
N GLY A 37 -14.08 -22.54 -2.49
CA GLY A 37 -13.02 -22.13 -3.42
C GLY A 37 -12.71 -20.64 -3.29
N VAL A 38 -13.75 -19.82 -3.22
CA VAL A 38 -13.62 -18.36 -3.00
C VAL A 38 -13.07 -18.08 -1.60
N VAL A 39 -13.55 -18.79 -0.57
CA VAL A 39 -13.07 -18.62 0.80
C VAL A 39 -11.58 -18.94 0.91
N ARG A 40 -11.11 -20.03 0.31
CA ARG A 40 -9.69 -20.41 0.34
C ARG A 40 -8.80 -19.37 -0.36
N THR A 41 -9.22 -18.91 -1.53
CA THR A 41 -8.49 -17.91 -2.32
C THR A 41 -8.47 -16.55 -1.62
N GLY A 42 -9.64 -16.09 -1.16
CA GLY A 42 -9.79 -14.84 -0.42
C GLY A 42 -9.05 -14.84 0.92
N THR A 43 -9.05 -15.95 1.65
CA THR A 43 -8.28 -16.07 2.90
C THR A 43 -6.79 -15.95 2.65
N SER A 44 -6.29 -16.62 1.60
CA SER A 44 -4.88 -16.54 1.20
C SER A 44 -4.49 -15.12 0.80
N TYR A 45 -5.34 -14.47 -0.01
CA TYR A 45 -5.14 -13.08 -0.40
C TYR A 45 -5.13 -12.12 0.79
N LEU A 46 -6.10 -12.26 1.71
CA LEU A 46 -6.22 -11.37 2.85
C LEU A 46 -5.02 -11.51 3.80
N ARG A 47 -4.50 -12.73 3.98
CA ARG A 47 -3.24 -12.95 4.71
C ARG A 47 -2.04 -12.35 3.99
N PHE A 48 -2.01 -12.43 2.66
CA PHE A 48 -0.94 -11.86 1.84
C PHE A 48 -0.89 -10.32 1.93
N ILE A 49 -2.05 -9.66 1.87
CA ILE A 49 -2.16 -8.19 1.95
C ILE A 49 -2.08 -7.65 3.40
N SER A 50 -2.30 -8.48 4.42
CA SER A 50 -2.24 -8.03 5.83
C SER A 50 -0.97 -7.25 6.20
N PRO A 51 0.26 -7.69 5.86
CA PRO A 51 1.47 -6.90 6.12
C PRO A 51 1.56 -5.62 5.28
N ILE A 52 1.07 -5.62 4.03
CA ILE A 52 1.17 -4.43 3.16
C ILE A 52 0.28 -3.28 3.65
N ILE A 53 -0.80 -3.58 4.36
CA ILE A 53 -1.70 -2.57 4.98
C ILE A 53 -0.93 -1.58 5.86
N LEU A 54 0.19 -2.00 6.48
CA LEU A 54 1.06 -1.11 7.24
C LEU A 54 1.75 -0.09 6.34
N MET A 55 2.28 -0.54 5.20
CA MET A 55 2.93 0.33 4.21
C MET A 55 1.93 1.25 3.53
N VAL A 56 0.71 0.78 3.25
CA VAL A 56 -0.37 1.61 2.70
C VAL A 56 -0.67 2.79 3.62
N ALA A 57 -0.80 2.56 4.93
CA ALA A 57 -1.01 3.68 5.85
C ALA A 57 0.20 4.60 6.00
N ALA A 58 1.42 4.04 6.01
CA ALA A 58 2.63 4.86 6.01
C ALA A 58 2.68 5.79 4.78
N ASN A 59 2.36 5.24 3.59
CA ASN A 59 2.18 6.01 2.36
C ASN A 59 1.13 7.11 2.53
N MET A 60 -0.05 6.75 3.02
CA MET A 60 -1.15 7.68 3.18
C MET A 60 -0.80 8.83 4.14
N MET A 61 -0.11 8.55 5.25
CA MET A 61 0.35 9.58 6.19
C MET A 61 1.33 10.56 5.54
N ILE A 62 2.32 10.07 4.78
CA ILE A 62 3.27 10.94 4.08
C ILE A 62 2.52 11.76 3.02
N ARG A 63 1.66 11.13 2.22
CA ARG A 63 0.84 11.83 1.20
C ARG A 63 -0.03 12.91 1.83
N SER A 64 -0.64 12.65 2.98
CA SER A 64 -1.44 13.63 3.72
C SER A 64 -0.59 14.78 4.25
N ALA A 65 0.63 14.52 4.72
CA ALA A 65 1.56 15.57 5.13
C ALA A 65 1.96 16.48 3.95
N PHE A 66 2.23 15.89 2.77
CA PHE A 66 2.51 16.67 1.55
C PHE A 66 1.30 17.52 1.13
N GLN A 67 0.11 16.93 1.06
CA GLN A 67 -1.12 17.63 0.69
C GLN A 67 -1.47 18.76 1.68
N GLY A 68 -1.28 18.55 2.98
CA GLY A 68 -1.55 19.56 4.01
C GLY A 68 -0.58 20.76 3.98
N SER A 69 0.58 20.60 3.34
CA SER A 69 1.57 21.67 3.15
C SER A 69 1.40 22.46 1.82
N GLY A 70 0.42 22.06 0.99
CA GLY A 70 0.16 22.69 -0.31
C GLY A 70 1.05 22.18 -1.46
N ASP A 71 1.99 21.26 -1.22
CA ASP A 71 2.79 20.64 -2.28
C ASP A 71 2.24 19.26 -2.67
N THR A 72 1.40 19.23 -3.70
CA THR A 72 0.75 18.01 -4.21
C THR A 72 1.51 17.32 -5.34
N LYS A 73 2.57 17.94 -5.88
CA LYS A 73 3.31 17.38 -7.02
C LYS A 73 4.04 16.08 -6.65
N PRO A 74 4.74 15.98 -5.50
CA PRO A 74 5.45 14.76 -5.13
C PRO A 74 4.55 13.53 -4.99
N PRO A 75 3.42 13.56 -4.23
CA PRO A 75 2.54 12.39 -4.12
C PRO A 75 1.82 12.05 -5.43
N MET A 76 1.61 13.03 -6.32
CA MET A 76 1.05 12.77 -7.64
C MET A 76 2.04 12.00 -8.53
N ILE A 77 3.28 12.49 -8.64
CA ILE A 77 4.31 11.85 -9.48
C ILE A 77 4.64 10.44 -8.97
N SER A 78 4.77 10.25 -7.65
CA SER A 78 5.03 8.92 -7.08
C SER A 78 3.91 7.95 -7.40
N SER A 79 2.65 8.35 -7.22
CA SER A 79 1.48 7.51 -7.48
C SER A 79 1.35 7.17 -8.96
N LEU A 80 1.71 8.10 -9.86
CA LEU A 80 1.71 7.89 -11.29
C LEU A 80 2.78 6.85 -11.68
N ILE A 81 4.02 7.01 -11.23
CA ILE A 81 5.12 6.07 -11.54
C ILE A 81 4.82 4.68 -10.97
N ALA A 82 4.35 4.61 -9.72
CA ALA A 82 4.06 3.34 -9.06
C ALA A 82 2.87 2.61 -9.67
N ASN A 83 1.77 3.29 -9.98
CA ASN A 83 0.58 2.64 -10.56
C ASN A 83 0.73 2.41 -12.06
N TRP A 84 1.24 3.37 -12.83
CA TRP A 84 1.31 3.21 -14.29
C TRP A 84 2.58 2.51 -14.74
N GLY A 85 3.74 2.87 -14.20
CA GLY A 85 5.00 2.23 -14.58
C GLY A 85 5.09 0.82 -14.00
N ILE A 86 4.95 0.72 -12.68
CA ILE A 86 5.27 -0.52 -11.97
C ILE A 86 4.07 -1.47 -11.95
N LYS A 87 2.89 -1.02 -11.50
CA LYS A 87 1.72 -1.92 -11.40
C LYS A 87 1.26 -2.42 -12.76
N LEU A 88 1.04 -1.54 -13.74
CA LEU A 88 0.62 -1.95 -15.08
C LEU A 88 1.73 -2.69 -15.83
N GLY A 89 2.99 -2.24 -15.71
CA GLY A 89 4.13 -2.91 -16.32
C GLY A 89 4.32 -4.34 -15.81
N LEU A 90 4.29 -4.53 -14.49
CA LEU A 90 4.38 -5.87 -13.88
C LEU A 90 3.16 -6.72 -14.16
N ALA A 91 1.95 -6.14 -14.14
CA ALA A 91 0.73 -6.87 -14.47
C ALA A 91 0.77 -7.38 -15.92
N TRP A 92 1.22 -6.56 -16.86
CA TRP A 92 1.38 -6.95 -18.27
C TRP A 92 2.45 -8.04 -18.44
N LEU A 93 3.61 -7.87 -17.79
CA LEU A 93 4.71 -8.82 -17.85
C LEU A 93 4.31 -10.20 -17.26
N PHE A 94 3.65 -10.21 -16.10
CA PHE A 94 3.16 -11.45 -15.51
C PHE A 94 1.99 -12.08 -16.29
N SER A 95 1.14 -11.27 -16.92
CA SER A 95 0.07 -11.77 -17.78
C SER A 95 0.59 -12.54 -18.98
N ILE A 96 1.74 -12.15 -19.54
CA ILE A 96 2.34 -12.82 -20.71
C ILE A 96 3.09 -14.08 -20.30
N ILE A 97 3.87 -14.01 -19.21
CA ILE A 97 4.77 -15.10 -18.81
C ILE A 97 4.02 -16.23 -18.08
N PHE A 98 3.07 -15.89 -17.19
CA PHE A 98 2.51 -16.85 -16.22
C PHE A 98 1.04 -17.20 -16.42
N LYS A 99 0.49 -16.96 -17.62
CA LYS A 99 -0.86 -17.33 -18.10
C LYS A 99 -1.78 -17.89 -16.99
N ASN A 100 -2.58 -17.01 -16.38
CA ASN A 100 -3.70 -17.31 -15.45
C ASN A 100 -3.44 -17.51 -13.95
N ASN A 101 -2.25 -17.24 -13.39
CA ASN A 101 -2.09 -17.29 -11.93
C ASN A 101 -2.35 -15.93 -11.25
N ILE A 102 -3.47 -15.84 -10.52
CA ILE A 102 -3.92 -14.65 -9.79
C ILE A 102 -2.94 -14.15 -8.72
N VAL A 103 -2.06 -15.03 -8.22
CA VAL A 103 -1.06 -14.69 -7.19
C VAL A 103 -0.07 -13.65 -7.70
N PHE A 104 0.30 -13.68 -8.98
CA PHE A 104 1.23 -12.68 -9.54
C PHE A 104 0.62 -11.28 -9.62
N ILE A 105 -0.70 -11.20 -9.78
CA ILE A 105 -1.41 -9.92 -9.74
C ILE A 105 -1.34 -9.33 -8.33
N TRP A 106 -1.50 -10.16 -7.30
CA TRP A 106 -1.36 -9.72 -5.91
C TRP A 106 0.06 -9.21 -5.61
N ILE A 107 1.08 -9.95 -6.05
CA ILE A 107 2.49 -9.54 -5.92
C ILE A 107 2.75 -8.22 -6.65
N ALA A 108 2.21 -8.04 -7.85
CA ALA A 108 2.37 -6.79 -8.61
C ALA A 108 1.75 -5.58 -7.90
N ILE A 109 0.57 -5.77 -7.28
CA ILE A 109 -0.10 -4.73 -6.49
C ILE A 109 0.77 -4.36 -5.27
N ASP A 110 1.24 -5.36 -4.53
CA ASP A 110 2.01 -5.12 -3.31
C ASP A 110 3.37 -4.48 -3.62
N LEU A 111 4.04 -4.92 -4.68
CA LEU A 111 5.30 -4.35 -5.13
C LEU A 111 5.13 -2.90 -5.61
N SER A 112 3.99 -2.58 -6.24
CA SER A 112 3.63 -1.20 -6.59
C SER A 112 3.52 -0.32 -5.34
N VAL A 113 2.82 -0.77 -4.29
CA VAL A 113 2.70 -0.02 -3.03
C VAL A 113 4.06 0.18 -2.36
N ILE A 114 4.92 -0.84 -2.36
CA ILE A 114 6.30 -0.76 -1.85
C ILE A 114 7.09 0.30 -2.62
N SER A 115 7.00 0.28 -3.95
CA SER A 115 7.71 1.22 -4.79
C SER A 115 7.22 2.66 -4.59
N GLU A 116 5.91 2.86 -4.45
CA GLU A 116 5.34 4.18 -4.15
C GLU A 116 5.88 4.71 -2.82
N PHE A 117 5.92 3.84 -1.80
CA PHE A 117 6.48 4.18 -0.50
C PHE A 117 7.95 4.59 -0.60
N ILE A 118 8.77 3.82 -1.30
CA ILE A 118 10.20 4.11 -1.46
C ILE A 118 10.39 5.45 -2.19
N ILE A 119 9.71 5.66 -3.32
CA ILE A 119 9.83 6.90 -4.10
C ILE A 119 9.43 8.11 -3.25
N LEU A 120 8.28 8.02 -2.58
CA LEU A 120 7.75 9.10 -1.76
C LEU A 120 8.63 9.37 -0.54
N PHE A 121 9.16 8.32 0.09
CA PHE A 121 10.07 8.43 1.22
C PHE A 121 11.42 9.03 0.83
N LEU A 122 11.99 8.64 -0.32
CA LEU A 122 13.20 9.25 -0.86
C LEU A 122 12.98 10.72 -1.20
N TYR A 123 11.82 11.07 -1.75
CA TYR A 123 11.46 12.45 -2.03
C TYR A 123 11.30 13.28 -0.74
N TYR A 124 10.66 12.70 0.28
CA TYR A 124 10.55 13.30 1.61
C TYR A 124 11.93 13.56 2.23
N ARG A 125 12.86 12.59 2.11
CA ARG A 125 14.25 12.75 2.56
C ARG A 125 15.02 13.82 1.81
N LYS A 126 14.71 14.05 0.52
CA LYS A 126 15.39 15.07 -0.29
C LYS A 126 15.12 16.52 0.13
N LYS A 127 14.35 16.79 1.21
CA LYS A 127 14.19 18.13 1.82
C LYS A 127 13.94 19.29 0.82
N TYR A 128 13.27 19.05 -0.31
CA TYR A 128 12.91 20.11 -1.27
C TYR A 128 12.03 21.22 -0.64
N TRP A 129 11.43 20.92 0.51
CA TRP A 129 10.74 21.85 1.42
C TRP A 129 11.56 23.04 1.90
N LEU A 130 12.89 22.96 1.94
CA LEU A 130 13.76 24.05 2.40
C LEU A 130 14.18 25.02 1.29
N THR A 131 13.93 24.68 0.02
CA THR A 131 14.45 25.45 -1.13
C THR A 131 13.40 26.33 -1.80
N LYS A 132 12.12 26.23 -1.40
CA LYS A 132 11.13 27.25 -1.76
C LYS A 132 11.32 28.46 -0.85
N LYS A 133 12.24 29.35 -1.24
CA LYS A 133 12.17 30.75 -0.81
C LYS A 133 10.82 31.31 -1.29
N ILE A 134 10.11 31.90 -0.35
CA ILE A 134 8.96 32.79 -0.56
C ILE A 134 9.38 33.89 -1.54
#